data_AF-A0A4Q4Z413-F1
#
_entry.id   AF-A0A4Q4Z413-F1
#
_cell.length_a   1.000
_cell.length_b   1.000
_cell.length_c   1.000
_cell.angle_alpha   90.00
_cell.angle_beta   90.00
_cell.angle_gamma   90.00
#
_symmetry.space_group_name_H-M   'P 1'
#
loop_
_entity.id
_entity.type
_entity.pdbx_description
1 polymer ?
#
loop_
_entity_poly.entity_id
_entity_poly.type
_entity_poly.pdbx_seq_one_letter_code
_entity_poly.pdbx_strand_id
1 'polypeptide(L)'
;MTAAALASRVGTHVPPAAGLALVVAGGLVEGTALGTAQGVLLRRVLPRLRRGRYVAATVLVAGLGWAAASAPAVLSGDDEGATPPLLLVLLGAAGLGLVMGAVLGVAQSWALRGAAPHPWRWTTANAAAWPGAMAVIFAGATLPDAGWRLDAVLGVALVTGASAGALLGVVTGRFLPAVTGIAKAPVDVVG
;
A
#
# COMPACT_ATOMS: atom_id res chain seq x y z
N MET A 1 6.71 -7.28 0.32
CA MET A 1 6.70 -8.71 0.75
C MET A 1 7.90 -9.54 0.25
N THR A 2 8.38 -9.37 -0.98
CA THR A 2 9.61 -10.05 -1.46
C THR A 2 10.86 -9.71 -0.64
N ALA A 3 10.95 -8.48 -0.12
CA ALA A 3 12.05 -8.05 0.75
C ALA A 3 12.08 -8.75 2.11
N ALA A 4 10.92 -9.05 2.72
CA ALA A 4 10.84 -9.74 4.01
C ALA A 4 11.24 -11.22 3.88
N ALA A 5 10.83 -11.87 2.79
CA ALA A 5 11.23 -13.26 2.49
C ALA A 5 12.71 -13.39 2.13
N LEU A 6 13.31 -12.36 1.49
CA LEU A 6 14.76 -12.31 1.29
C LEU A 6 15.49 -12.04 2.61
N ALA A 7 15.00 -11.11 3.42
CA ALA A 7 15.59 -10.77 4.72
C ALA A 7 15.59 -11.95 5.69
N SER A 8 14.54 -12.80 5.72
CA SER A 8 14.53 -13.99 6.58
C SER A 8 15.52 -15.07 6.14
N ARG A 9 15.86 -15.14 4.85
CA ARG A 9 16.85 -16.10 4.33
C ARG A 9 18.30 -15.67 4.53
N VAL A 10 18.55 -14.36 4.67
CA VAL A 10 19.89 -13.80 4.85
C VAL A 10 20.11 -13.28 6.28
N GLY A 11 19.06 -13.28 7.12
CA GLY A 11 18.91 -12.49 8.34
C GLY A 11 19.96 -12.65 9.43
N THR A 12 20.78 -13.72 9.41
CA THR A 12 21.87 -13.91 10.37
C THR A 12 23.21 -13.29 9.94
N HIS A 13 23.32 -12.76 8.71
CA HIS A 13 24.61 -12.28 8.15
C HIS A 13 24.56 -10.88 7.50
N VAL A 14 23.44 -10.17 7.57
CA VAL A 14 23.31 -8.82 6.99
C VAL A 14 23.43 -7.75 8.08
N PRO A 15 24.29 -6.72 7.91
CA PRO A 15 24.30 -5.58 8.83
C PRO A 15 22.91 -4.95 8.95
N PRO A 16 22.48 -4.49 10.14
CA PRO A 16 21.15 -3.89 10.35
C PRO A 16 20.78 -2.81 9.33
N ALA A 17 21.74 -1.95 8.98
CA ALA A 17 21.56 -0.92 7.96
C ALA A 17 21.21 -1.47 6.56
N ALA A 18 21.82 -2.60 6.17
CA ALA A 18 21.54 -3.24 4.89
C ALA A 18 20.18 -3.97 4.92
N GLY A 19 19.77 -4.55 6.05
CA GLY A 19 18.41 -5.07 6.25
C GLY A 19 17.35 -3.97 6.09
N LEU A 20 17.53 -2.83 6.76
CA LEU A 20 16.65 -1.67 6.62
C LEU A 20 16.62 -1.15 5.17
N ALA A 21 17.78 -1.05 4.52
CA ALA A 21 17.86 -0.61 3.13
C ALA A 21 17.09 -1.54 2.18
N LEU A 22 17.15 -2.87 2.37
CA LEU A 22 16.39 -3.84 1.58
C LEU A 22 14.88 -3.68 1.76
N VAL A 23 14.43 -3.49 3.00
CA VAL A 23 13.00 -3.29 3.30
C VAL A 23 12.50 -1.98 2.69
N VAL A 24 13.24 -0.88 2.85
CA VAL A 24 12.91 0.42 2.23
C VAL A 24 12.92 0.30 0.71
N ALA A 25 13.89 -0.38 0.10
CA ALA A 25 13.92 -0.62 -1.34
C ALA A 25 12.69 -1.39 -1.83
N GLY A 26 12.27 -2.43 -1.10
CA GLY A 26 11.01 -3.13 -1.36
C GLY A 26 9.81 -2.18 -1.30
N GLY A 27 9.77 -1.31 -0.28
CA GLY A 27 8.74 -0.29 -0.14
C GLY A 27 8.69 0.74 -1.26
N LEU A 28 9.85 1.17 -1.77
CA LEU A 28 9.95 2.08 -2.91
C LEU A 28 9.44 1.42 -4.21
N VAL A 29 9.75 0.13 -4.42
CA VAL A 29 9.24 -0.64 -5.56
C VAL A 29 7.72 -0.75 -5.50
N GLU A 30 7.18 -1.11 -4.34
CA GLU A 30 5.72 -1.20 -4.10
C GLU A 30 5.04 0.17 -4.31
N GLY A 31 5.58 1.24 -3.73
CA GLY A 31 5.07 2.61 -3.90
C GLY A 31 5.11 3.09 -5.35
N THR A 32 6.14 2.69 -6.10
CA THR A 32 6.26 3.04 -7.53
C THR A 32 5.21 2.31 -8.37
N ALA A 33 5.03 1.01 -8.13
CA ALA A 33 4.03 0.20 -8.81
C ALA A 33 2.62 0.73 -8.53
N LEU A 34 2.29 0.98 -7.26
CA LEU A 34 1.01 1.53 -6.83
C LEU A 34 0.76 2.91 -7.43
N GLY A 35 1.69 3.85 -7.24
CA GLY A 35 1.56 5.23 -7.72
C GLY A 35 1.42 5.29 -9.24
N THR A 36 2.10 4.40 -9.96
CA THR A 36 2.01 4.30 -11.42
C THR A 36 0.64 3.76 -11.83
N ALA A 37 0.19 2.65 -11.24
CA ALA A 37 -1.10 2.04 -11.56
C ALA A 37 -2.28 3.00 -11.28
N GLN A 38 -2.32 3.60 -10.08
CA GLN A 38 -3.33 4.60 -9.74
C GLN A 38 -3.22 5.84 -10.64
N GLY A 39 -2.00 6.33 -10.89
CA GLY A 39 -1.78 7.51 -11.74
C GLY A 39 -2.18 7.32 -13.19
N VAL A 40 -2.03 6.11 -13.76
CA VAL A 40 -2.52 5.76 -15.11
C VAL A 40 -4.04 5.86 -15.15
N LEU A 41 -4.72 5.23 -14.20
CA LEU A 41 -6.19 5.19 -14.15
C LEU A 41 -6.77 6.59 -13.87
N LEU A 42 -6.20 7.32 -12.91
CA LEU A 42 -6.62 8.68 -12.60
C LEU A 42 -6.45 9.62 -13.79
N ARG A 43 -5.40 9.48 -14.62
CA ARG A 43 -5.23 10.34 -15.81
C ARG A 43 -6.33 10.14 -16.86
N ARG A 44 -7.00 8.98 -16.88
CA ARG A 44 -8.15 8.74 -17.78
C ARG A 44 -9.36 9.61 -17.41
N VAL A 45 -9.52 9.94 -16.13
CA VAL A 45 -10.64 10.75 -15.61
C VAL A 45 -10.26 12.18 -15.24
N LEU A 46 -8.97 12.44 -15.02
CA LEU A 46 -8.39 13.74 -14.70
C LEU A 46 -7.24 14.05 -15.69
N PRO A 47 -7.54 14.51 -16.93
CA PRO A 47 -6.54 14.66 -17.98
C PRO A 47 -5.39 15.62 -17.64
N ARG A 48 -5.65 16.60 -16.77
CA ARG A 48 -4.67 17.60 -16.30
C ARG A 48 -3.72 17.05 -15.22
N LEU A 49 -3.88 15.80 -14.78
CA LEU A 49 -3.04 15.19 -13.75
C LEU A 49 -1.59 15.04 -14.22
N ARG A 50 -0.68 15.64 -13.44
CA ARG A 50 0.76 15.43 -13.57
C ARG A 50 1.17 14.11 -12.91
N ARG A 51 1.11 13.00 -13.67
CA ARG A 51 1.44 11.65 -13.18
C ARG A 51 2.75 11.56 -12.40
N GLY A 52 3.81 12.23 -12.86
CA GLY A 52 5.11 12.22 -12.16
C GLY A 52 5.02 12.74 -10.72
N ARG A 53 4.26 13.82 -10.47
CA ARG A 53 4.05 14.34 -9.11
C ARG A 53 3.27 13.38 -8.23
N TYR A 54 2.26 12.73 -8.80
CA TYR A 54 1.45 11.75 -8.09
C TYR A 54 2.26 10.50 -7.70
N VAL A 55 3.06 9.98 -8.63
CA VAL A 55 3.98 8.86 -8.38
C VAL A 55 5.01 9.25 -7.32
N ALA A 56 5.66 10.41 -7.47
CA ALA A 56 6.66 10.88 -6.50
C ALA A 56 6.08 11.01 -5.08
N ALA A 57 4.90 11.61 -4.94
CA ALA A 57 4.22 11.71 -3.63
C ALA A 57 3.96 10.32 -3.02
N THR A 58 3.54 9.35 -3.84
CA THR A 58 3.27 7.97 -3.40
C THR A 58 4.55 7.26 -2.97
N VAL A 59 5.61 7.37 -3.77
CA VAL A 59 6.91 6.75 -3.50
C VAL A 59 7.55 7.32 -2.25
N LEU A 60 7.49 8.64 -2.04
CA LEU A 60 8.05 9.29 -0.85
C LEU A 60 7.35 8.81 0.43
N VAL A 61 6.01 8.79 0.44
CA VAL A 61 5.27 8.30 1.60
C VAL A 61 5.53 6.81 1.84
N ALA A 62 5.59 6.00 0.78
CA ALA A 62 5.91 4.58 0.91
C ALA A 62 7.31 4.36 1.49
N GLY A 63 8.33 5.02 0.95
CA GLY A 63 9.70 4.91 1.43
C GLY A 63 9.86 5.35 2.88
N LEU A 64 9.29 6.50 3.24
CA LEU A 64 9.32 7.01 4.62
C LEU A 64 8.52 6.11 5.57
N GLY A 65 7.36 5.61 5.14
CA GLY A 65 6.53 4.70 5.93
C GLY A 65 7.25 3.39 6.24
N TRP A 66 7.87 2.77 5.23
CA TRP A 66 8.65 1.55 5.42
C TRP A 66 9.90 1.80 6.28
N ALA A 67 10.60 2.91 6.09
CA ALA A 67 11.73 3.26 6.93
C ALA A 67 11.32 3.42 8.40
N ALA A 68 10.25 4.18 8.67
CA ALA A 68 9.76 4.45 10.01
C ALA A 68 9.20 3.20 10.71
N ALA A 69 8.47 2.35 9.98
CA ALA A 69 7.90 1.12 10.53
C ALA A 69 8.96 0.05 10.82
N SER A 70 10.02 -0.01 10.03
CA SER A 70 11.06 -1.05 10.16
C SER A 70 12.26 -0.65 11.00
N ALA A 71 12.51 0.66 11.19
CA ALA A 71 13.65 1.13 11.98
C ALA A 71 13.66 0.60 13.44
N PRO A 72 12.54 0.61 14.21
CA PRO A 72 12.56 0.12 15.58
C PRO A 72 13.01 -1.34 15.68
N ALA A 73 12.43 -2.23 14.86
CA ALA A 73 12.76 -3.65 14.87
C ALA A 73 14.23 -3.93 14.50
N VAL A 74 14.76 -3.19 13.54
CA VAL A 74 16.17 -3.33 13.11
C VAL A 74 17.15 -2.80 14.18
N LEU A 75 16.76 -1.77 14.94
CA LEU A 75 17.62 -1.11 15.92
C LEU A 75 17.56 -1.75 17.32
N SER A 76 16.42 -2.33 17.71
CA SER A 76 16.28 -2.98 19.02
C SER A 76 16.85 -4.40 19.04
N GLY A 77 16.93 -5.09 17.89
CA GLY A 77 17.41 -6.48 17.83
C GLY A 77 16.51 -7.47 18.58
N ASP A 78 15.32 -7.05 18.99
CA ASP A 78 14.38 -7.84 19.77
C ASP A 78 13.59 -8.78 18.84
N ASP A 79 13.97 -10.06 18.83
CA ASP A 79 13.24 -11.16 18.20
C ASP A 79 12.54 -12.08 19.24
N GLU A 80 12.55 -11.74 20.54
CA GLU A 80 12.07 -12.61 21.63
C GLU A 80 10.58 -12.43 21.99
N GLY A 81 9.77 -11.92 21.07
CA GLY A 81 8.32 -11.75 21.27
C GLY A 81 7.52 -13.00 20.89
N ALA A 82 6.63 -13.46 21.75
CA ALA A 82 5.63 -14.48 21.37
C ALA A 82 4.80 -14.00 20.16
N THR A 83 4.56 -14.89 19.20
CA THR A 83 3.78 -14.55 18.00
C THR A 83 2.37 -14.08 18.39
N PRO A 84 1.98 -12.84 18.05
CA PRO A 84 0.68 -12.32 18.43
C PRO A 84 -0.46 -13.08 17.74
N PRO A 85 -1.66 -13.17 18.37
CA PRO A 85 -2.82 -13.81 17.75
C PRO A 85 -3.17 -13.15 16.40
N LEU A 86 -3.56 -13.95 15.42
CA LEU A 86 -3.88 -13.46 14.07
C LEU A 86 -4.89 -12.29 14.08
N LEU A 87 -5.92 -12.37 14.93
CA LEU A 87 -6.89 -11.28 15.06
C LEU A 87 -6.23 -9.95 15.46
N LEU A 88 -5.27 -9.98 16.40
CA LEU A 88 -4.55 -8.78 16.82
C LEU A 88 -3.68 -8.23 15.70
N VAL A 89 -3.02 -9.12 14.93
CA VAL A 89 -2.26 -8.74 13.72
C VAL A 89 -3.17 -8.05 12.70
N LEU A 90 -4.35 -8.60 12.43
CA LEU A 90 -5.29 -8.04 11.45
C LEU A 90 -5.91 -6.71 11.91
N LEU A 91 -6.23 -6.58 13.20
CA LEU A 91 -6.71 -5.31 13.77
C LEU A 91 -5.61 -4.24 13.75
N GLY A 92 -4.38 -4.61 14.10
CA GLY A 92 -3.21 -3.74 14.01
C GLY A 92 -2.95 -3.30 12.56
N ALA A 93 -3.02 -4.24 11.60
CA ALA A 93 -2.88 -3.96 10.18
C ALA A 93 -3.98 -3.02 9.67
N ALA A 94 -5.23 -3.23 10.09
CA ALA A 94 -6.34 -2.35 9.72
C ALA A 94 -6.16 -0.93 10.29
N GLY A 95 -5.74 -0.81 11.56
CA GLY A 95 -5.44 0.47 12.19
C GLY A 95 -4.28 1.20 11.51
N LEU A 96 -3.19 0.47 11.22
CA LEU A 96 -2.06 1.01 10.47
C LEU A 96 -2.48 1.44 9.07
N GLY A 97 -3.31 0.65 8.39
CA GLY A 97 -3.88 0.98 7.09
C GLY A 97 -4.72 2.25 7.14
N LEU A 98 -5.53 2.46 8.18
CA LEU A 98 -6.29 3.70 8.35
C LEU A 98 -5.37 4.93 8.43
N VAL A 99 -4.36 4.85 9.29
CA VAL A 99 -3.40 5.95 9.53
C VAL A 99 -2.57 6.21 8.27
N MET A 100 -1.90 5.20 7.74
CA MET A 100 -1.04 5.33 6.57
C MET A 100 -1.83 5.65 5.30
N GLY A 101 -3.05 5.15 5.19
CA GLY A 101 -3.97 5.52 4.12
C GLY A 101 -4.35 6.99 4.17
N ALA A 102 -4.62 7.54 5.35
CA ALA A 102 -4.87 8.98 5.51
C ALA A 102 -3.61 9.80 5.14
N VAL A 103 -2.42 9.42 5.62
CA VAL A 103 -1.15 10.11 5.31
C VAL A 103 -0.88 10.11 3.80
N LEU A 104 -0.99 8.93 3.17
CA LEU A 104 -0.80 8.80 1.72
C LEU A 104 -1.85 9.61 0.95
N GLY A 105 -3.11 9.51 1.37
CA GLY A 105 -4.22 10.24 0.78
C GLY A 105 -4.04 11.75 0.84
N VAL A 106 -3.52 12.29 1.94
CA VAL A 106 -3.13 13.71 2.04
C VAL A 106 -2.06 14.03 1.01
N ALA A 107 -0.94 13.31 0.98
CA ALA A 107 0.16 13.57 0.05
C ALA A 107 -0.30 13.51 -1.43
N GLN A 108 -1.10 12.50 -1.78
CA GLN A 108 -1.67 12.35 -3.12
C GLN A 108 -2.69 13.45 -3.44
N SER A 109 -3.48 13.92 -2.46
CA SER A 109 -4.41 15.04 -2.64
C SER A 109 -3.68 16.33 -3.03
N TRP A 110 -2.47 16.56 -2.50
CA TRP A 110 -1.63 17.68 -2.93
C TRP A 110 -1.20 17.54 -4.39
N ALA A 111 -0.87 16.32 -4.85
CA ALA A 111 -0.54 16.07 -6.25
C ALA A 111 -1.76 16.19 -7.19
N LEU A 112 -2.98 16.03 -6.67
CA LEU A 112 -4.24 16.20 -7.41
C LEU A 112 -4.70 17.67 -7.48
N ARG A 113 -4.08 18.59 -6.74
CA ARG A 113 -4.44 20.02 -6.77
C ARG A 113 -4.32 20.58 -8.19
N GLY A 114 -5.37 21.28 -8.63
CA GLY A 114 -5.47 21.84 -9.98
C GLY A 114 -5.80 20.83 -11.09
N ALA A 115 -5.84 19.53 -10.77
CA ALA A 115 -6.33 18.49 -11.68
C ALA A 115 -7.76 18.07 -11.34
N ALA A 116 -8.11 17.98 -10.05
CA ALA A 116 -9.44 17.62 -9.55
C ALA A 116 -10.16 18.80 -8.88
N PRO A 117 -11.50 18.90 -8.96
CA PRO A 117 -12.27 19.91 -8.22
C PRO A 117 -12.23 19.71 -6.69
N HIS A 118 -12.29 18.47 -6.21
CA HIS A 118 -12.30 18.15 -4.78
C HIS A 118 -11.16 17.21 -4.38
N PRO A 119 -9.90 17.65 -4.51
CA PRO A 119 -8.74 16.77 -4.30
C PRO A 119 -8.68 16.19 -2.89
N TRP A 120 -9.13 16.93 -1.88
CA TRP A 120 -9.13 16.50 -0.47
C TRP A 120 -9.96 15.25 -0.19
N ARG A 121 -10.98 14.95 -1.01
CA ARG A 121 -11.80 13.74 -0.87
C ARG A 121 -11.02 12.46 -1.19
N TRP A 122 -9.88 12.59 -1.88
CA TRP A 122 -8.96 11.48 -2.11
C TRP A 122 -8.32 10.98 -0.81
N THR A 123 -8.19 11.84 0.22
CA THR A 123 -7.78 11.42 1.56
C THR A 123 -8.76 10.41 2.16
N THR A 124 -10.06 10.71 2.12
CA THR A 124 -11.10 9.81 2.61
C THR A 124 -11.12 8.50 1.83
N ALA A 125 -10.94 8.57 0.50
CA ALA A 125 -10.87 7.39 -0.34
C ALA A 125 -9.73 6.44 0.07
N ASN A 126 -8.53 6.99 0.32
CA ASN A 126 -7.40 6.18 0.78
C ASN A 126 -7.61 5.66 2.21
N ALA A 127 -8.03 6.52 3.14
CA ALA A 127 -8.30 6.13 4.52
C ALA A 127 -9.34 4.99 4.62
N ALA A 128 -10.34 4.97 3.74
CA ALA A 128 -11.33 3.90 3.68
C ALA A 128 -10.80 2.61 3.02
N ALA A 129 -9.91 2.72 2.03
CA ALA A 129 -9.44 1.58 1.24
C ALA A 129 -8.30 0.79 1.93
N TRP A 130 -7.39 1.51 2.58
CA TRP A 130 -6.17 0.91 3.12
C TRP A 130 -6.35 -0.04 4.31
N PRO A 131 -7.32 0.11 5.23
CA PRO A 131 -7.54 -0.86 6.30
C PRO A 131 -7.75 -2.28 5.76
N GLY A 132 -8.63 -2.42 4.76
CA GLY A 132 -8.90 -3.70 4.12
C GLY A 132 -7.70 -4.22 3.33
N ALA A 133 -7.01 -3.34 2.58
CA ALA A 133 -5.82 -3.73 1.84
C ALA A 133 -4.69 -4.23 2.76
N MET A 134 -4.46 -3.54 3.89
CA MET A 134 -3.48 -3.96 4.89
C MET A 134 -3.87 -5.27 5.56
N ALA A 135 -5.15 -5.47 5.91
CA ALA A 135 -5.59 -6.75 6.45
C ALA A 135 -5.32 -7.91 5.47
N VAL A 136 -5.59 -7.72 4.17
CA VAL A 136 -5.28 -8.73 3.14
C VAL A 136 -3.77 -8.96 3.02
N ILE A 137 -2.97 -7.89 3.01
CA ILE A 137 -1.50 -7.98 2.93
C ILE A 137 -0.94 -8.75 4.13
N PHE A 138 -1.36 -8.42 5.35
CA PHE A 138 -0.87 -9.08 6.56
C PHE A 138 -1.36 -10.51 6.68
N ALA A 139 -2.60 -10.82 6.30
CA ALA A 139 -3.08 -12.19 6.22
C ALA A 139 -2.20 -13.02 5.27
N GLY A 140 -1.94 -12.51 4.06
CA GLY A 140 -1.07 -13.13 3.07
C GLY A 140 0.38 -13.27 3.50
N ALA A 141 0.92 -12.27 4.20
CA ALA A 141 2.29 -12.27 4.69
C ALA A 141 2.50 -13.26 5.86
N THR A 142 1.44 -13.60 6.60
CA THR A 142 1.48 -14.53 7.74
C THR A 142 1.31 -16.00 7.31
N LEU A 143 0.91 -16.26 6.06
CA LEU A 143 0.68 -17.60 5.53
C LEU A 143 1.97 -18.43 5.33
N PRO A 144 3.02 -17.90 4.69
CA PRO A 144 4.23 -18.69 4.45
C PRO A 144 5.01 -18.99 5.73
N ASP A 145 5.48 -20.23 5.85
CA ASP A 145 6.43 -20.63 6.89
C ASP A 145 7.87 -20.76 6.35
N ALA A 146 8.84 -20.99 7.24
CA ALA A 146 10.26 -21.08 6.88
C ALA A 146 10.61 -22.25 5.93
N GLY A 147 9.78 -23.30 5.92
CA GLY A 147 9.93 -24.48 5.06
C GLY A 147 9.39 -24.29 3.64
N TRP A 148 8.67 -23.20 3.36
CA TRP A 148 8.10 -22.98 2.03
C TRP A 148 9.17 -22.73 0.97
N ARG A 149 8.97 -23.33 -0.20
CA ARG A 149 9.78 -23.05 -1.38
C ARG A 149 9.57 -21.63 -1.85
N LEU A 150 10.61 -21.01 -2.41
CA LEU A 150 10.58 -19.60 -2.83
C LEU A 150 9.48 -19.32 -3.86
N ASP A 151 9.25 -20.22 -4.80
CA ASP A 151 8.19 -20.11 -5.81
C ASP A 151 6.78 -20.08 -5.19
N ALA A 152 6.55 -20.90 -4.15
CA ALA A 152 5.29 -20.87 -3.39
C ALA A 152 5.10 -19.54 -2.65
N VAL A 153 6.16 -19.02 -2.01
CA VAL A 153 6.13 -17.71 -1.35
C VAL A 153 5.83 -16.59 -2.34
N LEU A 154 6.48 -16.62 -3.52
CA LEU A 154 6.24 -15.65 -4.59
C LEU A 154 4.81 -15.76 -5.15
N GLY A 155 4.28 -16.98 -5.28
CA GLY A 155 2.90 -17.23 -5.68
C GLY A 155 1.88 -16.61 -4.71
N VAL A 156 2.04 -16.85 -3.40
CA VAL A 156 1.18 -16.22 -2.38
C VAL A 156 1.34 -14.70 -2.42
N ALA A 157 2.57 -14.19 -2.46
CA ALA A 157 2.82 -12.75 -2.51
C ALA A 157 2.13 -12.08 -3.72
N LEU A 158 2.13 -12.74 -4.87
CA LEU A 158 1.45 -12.27 -6.08
C LEU A 158 -0.08 -12.24 -5.90
N VAL A 159 -0.67 -13.33 -5.41
CA VAL A 159 -2.12 -13.43 -5.18
C VAL A 159 -2.58 -12.40 -4.14
N THR A 160 -1.86 -12.29 -3.03
CA THR A 160 -2.11 -11.31 -1.98
C THR A 160 -2.00 -9.88 -2.50
N GLY A 161 -0.92 -9.56 -3.23
CA GLY A 161 -0.72 -8.24 -3.82
C GLY A 161 -1.81 -7.88 -4.82
N ALA A 162 -2.19 -8.81 -5.70
CA ALA A 162 -3.28 -8.61 -6.65
C ALA A 162 -4.63 -8.39 -5.94
N SER A 163 -4.92 -9.18 -4.90
CA SER A 163 -6.16 -9.08 -4.13
C SER A 163 -6.25 -7.77 -3.36
N ALA A 164 -5.17 -7.37 -2.69
CA ALA A 164 -5.09 -6.09 -1.98
C ALA A 164 -5.19 -4.91 -2.95
N GLY A 165 -4.50 -4.98 -4.10
CA GLY A 165 -4.58 -3.95 -5.15
C GLY A 165 -5.96 -3.84 -5.76
N ALA A 166 -6.64 -4.96 -6.02
CA ALA A 166 -8.02 -4.98 -6.53
C ALA A 166 -8.99 -4.37 -5.52
N LEU A 167 -8.89 -4.76 -4.24
CA LEU A 167 -9.69 -4.18 -3.16
C LEU A 167 -9.47 -2.67 -3.07
N LEU A 168 -8.21 -2.24 -3.05
CA LEU A 168 -7.84 -0.82 -3.00
C LEU A 168 -8.43 -0.06 -4.20
N GLY A 169 -8.29 -0.60 -5.41
CA GLY A 169 -8.80 0.00 -6.64
C GLY A 169 -10.33 0.09 -6.67
N VAL A 170 -11.02 -0.96 -6.23
CA VAL A 170 -12.49 -1.00 -6.14
C VAL A 170 -12.99 0.03 -5.12
N VAL A 171 -12.39 0.09 -3.93
CA VAL A 171 -12.82 1.04 -2.90
C VAL A 171 -12.52 2.47 -3.34
N THR A 172 -11.28 2.79 -3.72
CA THR A 172 -10.92 4.14 -4.16
C THR A 172 -11.68 4.58 -5.41
N GLY A 173 -11.97 3.66 -6.33
CA GLY A 173 -12.79 3.90 -7.53
C GLY A 173 -14.20 4.39 -7.20
N ARG A 174 -14.83 3.89 -6.14
CA ARG A 174 -16.17 4.34 -5.68
C ARG A 174 -16.18 5.80 -5.23
N PHE A 175 -15.03 6.35 -4.84
CA PHE A 175 -14.91 7.75 -4.45
C PHE A 175 -14.58 8.69 -5.63
N LEU A 176 -14.31 8.17 -6.83
CA LEU A 176 -13.97 9.00 -7.99
C LEU A 176 -15.03 10.07 -8.30
N PRO A 177 -16.36 9.78 -8.32
CA PRO A 177 -17.37 10.81 -8.53
C PRO A 177 -17.27 11.97 -7.53
N ALA A 178 -16.96 11.65 -6.27
CA ALA A 178 -16.82 12.64 -5.21
C ALA A 178 -15.60 13.54 -5.44
N VAL A 179 -14.52 12.99 -6.00
CA VAL A 179 -13.24 13.69 -6.28
C VAL A 179 -13.34 14.51 -7.56
N THR A 180 -13.95 13.96 -8.62
CA THR A 180 -14.06 14.59 -9.94
C THR A 180 -15.25 15.53 -10.07
N GLY A 181 -16.26 15.42 -9.20
CA GLY A 181 -17.51 16.16 -9.31
C GLY A 181 -18.44 15.68 -10.44
N ILE A 182 -18.08 14.59 -11.13
CA ILE A 182 -18.88 14.01 -12.21
C ILE A 182 -19.92 13.09 -11.56
N ALA A 183 -21.21 13.44 -11.70
CA ALA A 183 -22.30 12.56 -11.27
C ALA A 183 -22.22 11.22 -12.01
N LYS A 184 -22.56 10.12 -11.33
CA LYS A 184 -22.70 8.81 -11.96
C LYS A 184 -23.77 8.96 -13.06
N ALA A 185 -23.43 8.71 -14.32
CA ALA A 185 -24.43 8.71 -15.38
C ALA A 185 -25.56 7.75 -14.97
N PRO A 186 -26.84 8.14 -15.10
CA PRO A 186 -27.93 7.20 -14.90
C PRO A 186 -27.67 6.00 -15.81
N VAL A 187 -27.80 4.79 -15.23
CA VAL A 187 -27.83 3.58 -16.04
C VAL A 187 -29.14 3.68 -16.81
N ASP A 188 -29.08 4.10 -18.06
CA ASP A 188 -30.23 4.02 -18.94
C ASP A 188 -30.59 2.55 -19.07
N VAL A 189 -31.63 2.15 -18.34
CA VAL A 189 -32.34 0.89 -18.57
C VAL A 189 -33.06 1.10 -19.90
N VAL A 190 -32.37 0.81 -20.99
CA VAL A 190 -33.01 0.62 -22.29
C VAL A 190 -33.83 -0.66 -22.16
N GLY A 191 -35.15 -0.50 -22.20
CA GLY A 191 -36.13 -1.57 -22.24
C GLY A 191 -36.20 -2.27 -23.59
#